data_AF-A0A949DU47-F1
#
_entry.id   AF-A0A949DU47-F1
#
_cell.length_a   1.000
_cell.length_b   1.000
_cell.length_c   1.000
_cell.angle_alpha   90.00
_cell.angle_beta   90.00
_cell.angle_gamma   90.00
#
_symmetry.space_group_name_H-M   'P 1'
#
loop_
_entity.id
_entity.type
_entity.pdbx_description
1 polymer ?
#
loop_
_entity_poly.entity_id
_entity_poly.type
_entity_poly.pdbx_seq_one_letter_code
_entity_poly.pdbx_strand_id
1 'polypeptide(L)'
;MEKMILLIVGALIFLCAESALANKATVHLGAPENTTQGEKIKITLFVTHSANNFFHYTKRVYLKINGQEKASWEFPPVLGKMSPLFF
;
A
#
# COMPACT_ATOMS: atom_id res chain seq x y z
N MET A 1 -29.06 -3.66 -36.54
CA MET A 1 -29.24 -4.40 -35.27
C MET A 1 -27.89 -4.64 -34.57
N GLU A 2 -26.86 -5.08 -35.29
CA GLU A 2 -25.52 -5.36 -34.76
C GLU A 2 -24.87 -4.19 -34.00
N LYS A 3 -24.92 -2.98 -34.56
CA LYS A 3 -24.38 -1.76 -33.93
C LYS A 3 -25.09 -1.43 -32.60
N MET A 4 -26.37 -1.77 -32.49
CA MET A 4 -27.17 -1.51 -31.30
C MET A 4 -26.86 -2.53 -30.19
N ILE A 5 -26.59 -3.79 -30.56
CA ILE A 5 -26.14 -4.83 -29.63
C ILE A 5 -24.76 -4.46 -29.06
N LEU A 6 -23.84 -3.98 -29.90
CA LEU A 6 -22.51 -3.52 -29.43
C LEU A 6 -22.60 -2.36 -28.44
N LEU A 7 -23.51 -1.40 -28.68
CA LEU A 7 -23.73 -0.28 -27.76
C LEU A 7 -24.31 -0.74 -26.42
N ILE A 8 -25.27 -1.68 -26.44
CA ILE A 8 -25.89 -2.23 -25.23
C ILE A 8 -24.87 -3.03 -24.40
N VAL A 9 -24.08 -3.90 -25.06
CA VAL A 9 -23.04 -4.68 -24.37
C VAL A 9 -21.96 -3.75 -23.81
N GLY A 10 -21.53 -2.74 -24.56
CA GLY A 10 -20.58 -1.74 -24.08
C GLY A 10 -21.09 -0.96 -22.85
N ALA A 11 -22.36 -0.53 -22.88
CA ALA A 11 -22.98 0.16 -21.75
C ALA A 11 -23.09 -0.73 -20.50
N LEU A 12 -23.44 -2.01 -20.67
CA LEU A 12 -23.52 -2.97 -19.56
C LEU A 12 -22.15 -3.23 -18.93
N ILE A 13 -21.07 -3.32 -19.71
CA ILE A 13 -19.71 -3.47 -19.19
C ILE A 13 -19.29 -2.25 -18.36
N PHE A 14 -19.63 -1.03 -18.82
CA PHE A 14 -19.35 0.20 -18.09
C PHE A 14 -20.15 0.33 -16.78
N LEU A 15 -21.40 -0.17 -16.75
CA LEU A 15 -22.23 -0.16 -15.54
C LEU A 15 -21.81 -1.22 -14.52
N CYS A 16 -21.18 -2.30 -14.95
CA CYS A 16 -20.60 -3.34 -14.09
C CYS A 16 -19.16 -3.03 -13.64
N ALA A 17 -18.61 -1.87 -14.01
CA ALA A 17 -17.35 -1.41 -13.46
C ALA A 17 -17.59 -0.99 -12.00
N GLU A 18 -17.55 -1.96 -11.08
CA GLU A 18 -17.50 -1.68 -9.65
C GLU A 18 -16.36 -0.68 -9.38
N SER A 19 -16.59 0.23 -8.42
CA SER A 19 -15.52 1.06 -7.89
C SER A 19 -14.37 0.14 -7.53
N ALA A 20 -13.25 0.24 -8.23
CA ALA A 20 -12.07 -0.53 -7.88
C ALA A 20 -11.78 -0.24 -6.41
N LEU A 21 -12.10 -1.19 -5.53
CA LEU A 21 -11.77 -1.18 -4.10
C LEU A 21 -10.26 -1.43 -3.98
N ALA A 22 -9.50 -0.62 -4.69
CA ALA A 22 -8.07 -0.65 -4.67
C ALA A 22 -7.61 0.17 -3.45
N ASN A 23 -6.62 -0.38 -2.75
CA ASN A 23 -5.56 0.43 -2.15
C ASN A 23 -5.94 1.24 -0.91
N LYS A 24 -6.24 0.57 0.20
CA LYS A 24 -5.90 1.16 1.50
C LYS A 24 -4.66 0.47 2.04
N ALA A 25 -3.50 0.89 1.53
CA ALA A 25 -2.27 0.71 2.28
C ALA A 25 -2.31 1.73 3.42
N THR A 26 -2.23 1.26 4.65
CA THR A 26 -2.15 2.11 5.84
C THR A 26 -0.81 1.91 6.52
N VAL A 27 -0.30 2.98 7.11
CA VAL A 27 0.92 2.95 7.90
C VAL A 27 0.62 3.57 9.25
N HIS A 28 0.91 2.83 10.32
CA HIS A 28 0.94 3.37 11.68
C HIS A 28 2.40 3.49 12.13
N LEU A 29 2.75 4.63 12.71
CA LEU A 29 4.09 4.91 13.22
C LEU A 29 4.08 4.78 14.75
N GLY A 30 4.89 3.87 15.27
CA GLY A 30 5.18 3.75 16.69
C GLY A 30 6.52 4.41 17.00
N ALA A 31 6.51 5.46 17.81
CA ALA A 31 7.69 6.13 18.33
C ALA A 31 7.32 6.82 19.66
N PRO A 32 8.31 7.17 20.51
CA PRO A 32 8.07 8.06 21.65
C PRO A 32 7.44 9.38 21.19
N GLU A 33 6.46 9.90 21.92
CA GLU A 33 5.86 11.21 21.63
C GLU A 33 6.88 12.35 21.75
N ASN A 34 7.84 12.19 22.66
CA ASN A 34 8.92 13.13 22.92
C ASN A 34 10.24 12.38 23.15
N THR A 35 11.35 13.02 22.84
CA THR A 35 12.71 12.55 23.10
C THR A 35 13.63 13.77 23.29
N THR A 36 14.79 13.58 23.91
CA THR A 36 15.78 14.65 24.04
C THR A 36 16.75 14.67 22.85
N GLN A 37 17.35 15.83 22.60
CA GLN A 37 18.27 15.99 21.49
C GLN A 37 19.50 15.07 21.67
N GLY A 38 19.83 14.30 20.64
CA GLY A 38 20.99 13.39 20.62
C GLY A 38 20.67 11.97 21.09
N GLU A 39 19.46 11.71 21.59
CA GLU A 39 19.03 10.35 21.90
C GLU A 39 18.80 9.51 20.64
N LYS A 40 19.14 8.23 20.73
CA LYS A 40 18.77 7.24 19.73
C LYS A 40 17.38 6.72 20.06
N ILE A 41 16.43 6.95 19.16
CA ILE A 41 15.07 6.42 19.28
C ILE A 41 14.83 5.27 18.29
N LYS A 42 13.94 4.36 18.67
CA LYS A 42 13.41 3.34 17.78
C LYS A 42 12.08 3.83 17.19
N ILE A 43 12.00 3.84 15.86
CA ILE A 43 10.76 4.09 15.13
C ILE A 43 10.32 2.77 14.50
N THR A 44 9.07 2.38 14.73
CA THR A 44 8.47 1.17 14.14
C THR A 44 7.38 1.58 13.16
N LEU A 45 7.42 1.04 11.95
CA LEU A 45 6.38 1.25 10.94
C LEU A 45 5.54 -0.01 10.81
N PHE A 46 4.24 0.10 11.09
CA PHE A 46 3.28 -0.98 10.89
C PHE A 46 2.53 -0.73 9.58
N VAL A 47 2.91 -1.47 8.54
CA VAL A 47 2.32 -1.35 7.20
C VAL A 47 1.26 -2.43 7.04
N THR A 48 0.03 -2.04 6.71
CA THR A 48 -1.07 -2.97 6.40
C THR A 48 -1.56 -2.69 5.00
N HIS A 49 -1.75 -3.75 4.21
CA HIS A 49 -2.39 -3.67 2.90
C HIS A 49 -3.36 -4.85 2.76
N SER A 50 -4.60 -4.57 2.39
CA SER A 50 -5.65 -5.60 2.29
C SER A 50 -5.44 -6.58 1.13
N ALA A 51 -4.56 -6.25 0.19
CA ALA A 51 -4.20 -7.09 -0.93
C ALA A 51 -2.69 -7.37 -0.96
N ASN A 52 -2.28 -8.63 -0.99
CA ASN A 52 -0.87 -8.97 -1.11
C ASN A 52 -0.73 -10.18 -2.01
N ASN A 53 -0.65 -9.93 -3.31
CA ASN A 53 -0.42 -10.95 -4.32
C ASN A 53 0.60 -10.46 -5.36
N PHE A 54 0.99 -11.35 -6.26
CA PHE A 54 2.03 -11.09 -7.26
C PHE A 54 1.74 -9.87 -8.16
N PHE A 55 0.46 -9.60 -8.48
CA PHE A 55 0.05 -8.50 -9.35
C PHE A 55 -0.31 -7.22 -8.59
N HIS A 56 -0.52 -7.31 -7.28
CA HIS A 56 -1.04 -6.22 -6.47
C HIS A 56 -0.55 -6.33 -5.02
N TYR A 57 0.47 -5.54 -4.70
CA TYR A 57 1.14 -5.49 -3.40
C TYR A 57 1.70 -4.09 -3.12
N THR A 58 2.02 -3.80 -1.86
CA THR A 58 2.76 -2.58 -1.52
C THR A 58 4.23 -2.79 -1.85
N LYS A 59 4.75 -2.09 -2.87
CA LYS A 59 6.15 -2.26 -3.30
C LYS A 59 7.16 -1.66 -2.34
N ARG A 60 6.84 -0.54 -1.69
CA ARG A 60 7.80 0.23 -0.92
C ARG A 60 7.16 1.00 0.22
N VAL A 61 7.84 1.04 1.36
CA VAL A 61 7.58 2.00 2.45
C VAL A 61 8.85 2.82 2.67
N TYR A 62 8.70 4.11 2.97
CA TYR A 62 9.81 5.00 3.26
C TYR A 62 9.48 5.91 4.44
N LEU A 63 10.50 6.27 5.22
CA LEU A 63 10.40 7.17 6.35
C LEU A 63 11.00 8.53 5.97
N LYS A 64 10.21 9.60 6.12
CA LYS A 64 10.70 10.97 6.01
C LYS A 64 10.75 11.63 7.38
N ILE A 65 11.86 12.29 7.67
CA ILE A 65 12.03 13.15 8.85
C ILE A 65 12.39 14.54 8.32
N ASN A 66 11.60 15.55 8.69
CA ASN A 66 11.75 16.94 8.23
C ASN A 66 11.80 17.05 6.70
N GLY A 67 10.91 16.31 6.01
CA GLY A 67 10.81 16.32 4.54
C GLY A 67 11.87 15.49 3.81
N GLN A 68 12.92 15.02 4.49
CA GLN A 68 13.99 14.22 3.89
C GLN A 68 13.77 12.73 4.14
N GLU A 69 13.97 11.91 3.10
CA GLU A 69 13.97 10.45 3.25
C GLU A 69 15.18 10.01 4.08
N LYS A 70 14.92 9.22 5.12
CA LYS A 70 15.94 8.70 6.04
C LYS A 70 16.12 7.19 5.92
N ALA A 71 15.08 6.48 5.51
CA ALA A 71 15.12 5.05 5.27
C ALA A 71 14.00 4.65 4.30
N SER A 72 14.23 3.56 3.56
CA SER A 72 13.26 2.95 2.66
C SER A 72 13.43 1.44 2.67
N TRP A 73 12.31 0.73 2.53
CA TRP A 73 12.25 -0.72 2.47
C TRP A 73 11.42 -1.13 1.26
N GLU A 74 12.00 -1.97 0.42
CA GLU A 74 11.30 -2.59 -0.69
C GLU A 74 10.75 -3.94 -0.27
N PHE A 75 9.53 -4.21 -0.71
CA PHE A 75 8.87 -5.48 -0.53
C PHE A 75 8.81 -6.17 -1.87
N PRO A 76 9.29 -7.42 -1.99
CA PRO A 76 9.08 -8.19 -3.21
C PRO A 76 7.59 -8.55 -3.36
N PRO A 77 7.13 -8.86 -4.57
CA PRO A 77 5.86 -9.56 -4.74
C PRO A 77 5.97 -10.93 -4.02
N VAL A 78 5.09 -11.19 -3.04
CA VAL A 78 5.09 -12.43 -2.27
C VAL A 78 3.83 -13.25 -2.57
N LEU A 79 3.98 -14.57 -2.70
CA LEU A 79 2.88 -15.54 -2.57
C LEU A 79 2.70 -15.84 -1.07
N GLY A 80 1.75 -15.18 -0.40
CA GLY A 80 1.37 -15.48 1.00
C GLY A 80 1.69 -14.41 2.05
N LYS A 81 1.29 -14.65 3.31
CA LYS A 81 1.44 -13.71 4.44
C LYS A 81 2.92 -13.48 4.77
N MET A 82 3.34 -12.22 4.87
CA MET A 82 4.69 -11.86 5.34
C MET A 82 4.85 -12.12 6.84
N SER A 83 5.94 -12.80 7.19
CA SER A 83 6.54 -12.77 8.52
C SER A 83 7.18 -11.40 8.77
N PRO A 84 7.21 -10.89 10.01
CA PRO A 84 7.90 -9.64 10.32
C PRO A 84 9.39 -9.76 10.00
N LEU A 85 9.90 -8.87 9.13
CA LEU A 85 11.32 -8.65 8.95
C LEU A 85 11.82 -7.80 10.13
N PHE A 86 12.65 -8.40 10.98
CA PHE A 86 13.40 -7.69 11.99
C PHE A 86 14.71 -7.20 11.34
N PHE A 87 14.91 -5.87 11.33
CA PHE A 87 16.19 -5.21 11.05
C PHE A 87 16.75 -4.65 12.35
#